data_AF-A0A4Q3CCG3-F1
#
_entry.id   AF-A0A4Q3CCG3-F1
#
_cell.length_a   1.000
_cell.length_b   1.000
_cell.length_c   1.000
_cell.angle_alpha   90.00
_cell.angle_beta   90.00
_cell.angle_gamma   90.00
#
_symmetry.space_group_name_H-M   'P 1'
#
loop_
_entity.id
_entity.type
_entity.pdbx_description
1 polymer ?
#
loop_
_entity_poly.entity_id
_entity_poly.type
_entity_poly.pdbx_seq_one_letter_code
_entity_poly.pdbx_strand_id
1 'polypeptide(L)'
;MTRNGQRLLMLIDDEPAQRRLVAAIAARRGWRTIFATDWETGVATLGTPDGMALDAVILDHAAPDADAASLISELRERRPQLP
;
A
#
# COMPACT_ATOMS: atom_id res chain seq x y z
N MET A 1 -14.33 8.77 3.57
CA MET A 1 -15.57 8.02 3.90
C MET A 1 -15.43 6.64 3.26
N THR A 2 -15.18 5.60 4.05
CA THR A 2 -14.97 4.22 3.55
C THR A 2 -16.27 3.65 3.02
N ARG A 3 -16.28 3.19 1.76
CA ARG A 3 -17.48 2.71 1.03
C ARG A 3 -18.16 1.47 1.63
N ASN A 4 -17.59 0.83 2.66
CA ASN A 4 -18.15 -0.32 3.39
C ASN A 4 -17.74 -0.39 4.88
N GLY A 5 -17.26 0.71 5.48
CA GLY A 5 -16.83 0.75 6.90
C GLY A 5 -15.49 0.08 7.22
N GLN A 6 -14.91 -0.70 6.30
CA GLN A 6 -13.60 -1.33 6.47
C GLN A 6 -12.55 -0.58 5.64
N ARG A 7 -11.47 -0.13 6.30
CA ARG A 7 -10.38 0.61 5.64
C ARG A 7 -9.47 -0.35 4.87
N LEU A 8 -8.99 0.05 3.71
CA LEU A 8 -8.10 -0.76 2.87
C LEU A 8 -6.68 -0.19 2.87
N LEU A 9 -5.73 -1.04 3.27
CA LEU A 9 -4.29 -0.76 3.29
C LEU A 9 -3.61 -1.56 2.19
N MET A 10 -2.73 -0.94 1.42
CA MET A 10 -1.76 -1.65 0.59
C MET A 10 -0.42 -1.70 1.31
N LEU A 11 0.20 -2.87 1.35
CA LEU A 11 1.56 -3.05 1.84
C LEU A 11 2.45 -3.53 0.69
N ILE A 12 3.49 -2.76 0.39
CA ILE A 12 4.52 -3.10 -0.59
C ILE A 12 5.77 -3.54 0.17
N ASP A 13 6.03 -4.85 0.13
CA ASP A 13 7.06 -5.53 0.94
C ASP A 13 7.32 -6.92 0.32
N ASP A 14 8.58 -7.25 0.06
CA ASP A 14 8.98 -8.53 -0.53
C ASP A 14 9.11 -9.64 0.53
N GLU A 15 9.24 -9.28 1.81
CA GLU A 15 9.44 -10.21 2.92
C GLU A 15 8.10 -10.79 3.43
N PRO A 16 7.86 -12.11 3.26
CA PRO A 16 6.58 -12.72 3.63
C PRO A 16 6.30 -12.71 5.13
N ALA A 17 7.34 -12.69 5.98
CA ALA A 17 7.19 -12.65 7.43
C ALA A 17 6.67 -11.27 7.89
N GLN A 18 7.27 -10.19 7.38
CA GLN A 18 6.87 -8.83 7.67
C GLN A 18 5.45 -8.53 7.19
N ARG A 19 5.11 -8.93 5.96
CA ARG A 19 3.73 -8.83 5.44
C ARG A 19 2.69 -9.44 6.36
N ARG A 20 2.94 -10.66 6.86
CA ARG A 20 2.02 -11.36 7.78
C ARG A 20 1.88 -10.62 9.10
N LEU A 21 3.00 -10.11 9.65
CA LEU A 21 3.00 -9.34 10.89
C LEU A 21 2.19 -8.05 10.75
N VAL A 22 2.49 -7.23 9.75
CA VAL A 22 1.82 -5.95 9.50
C VAL A 22 0.34 -6.17 9.23
N ALA A 23 -0.03 -7.16 8.42
CA ALA A 23 -1.41 -7.49 8.14
C ALA A 23 -2.18 -7.92 9.41
N ALA A 24 -1.56 -8.72 10.28
CA ALA A 24 -2.17 -9.10 11.55
C ALA A 24 -2.41 -7.87 12.45
N ILE A 25 -1.47 -6.93 12.50
CA ILE A 25 -1.60 -5.68 13.27
C ILE A 25 -2.69 -4.77 12.70
N ALA A 26 -2.75 -4.64 11.37
CA ALA A 26 -3.74 -3.84 10.65
C ALA A 26 -5.15 -4.42 10.80
N ALA A 27 -5.29 -5.74 10.65
CA ALA A 27 -6.56 -6.45 10.84
C ALA A 27 -7.15 -6.25 12.23
N ARG A 28 -6.31 -6.28 13.28
CA ARG A 28 -6.73 -5.97 14.67
C ARG A 28 -7.27 -4.55 14.85
N ARG A 29 -6.96 -3.64 13.92
CA ARG A 29 -7.46 -2.26 13.88
C ARG A 29 -8.59 -2.05 12.86
N GLY A 30 -9.16 -3.13 12.31
CA GLY A 30 -10.27 -3.06 11.37
C GLY A 30 -9.86 -2.72 9.93
N TRP A 31 -8.58 -2.89 9.57
CA TRP A 31 -8.11 -2.72 8.21
C TRP A 31 -8.10 -4.06 7.46
N ARG A 32 -8.51 -4.04 6.21
CA ARG A 32 -8.19 -5.08 5.23
C ARG A 32 -6.86 -4.71 4.58
N THR A 33 -6.00 -5.69 4.34
CA THR A 33 -4.69 -5.46 3.71
C THR A 33 -4.62 -6.19 2.38
N ILE A 34 -4.13 -5.51 1.34
CA ILE A 34 -3.67 -6.12 0.08
C ILE A 34 -2.15 -5.97 -0.02
N PHE A 35 -1.51 -6.84 -0.79
CA PHE A 35 -0.06 -6.90 -0.84
C PHE A 35 0.45 -6.71 -2.26
N ALA A 36 1.58 -6.03 -2.37
CA ALA A 36 2.44 -6.02 -3.54
C ALA A 36 3.85 -6.47 -3.09
N THR A 37 4.52 -7.27 -3.91
CA THR A 37 5.88 -7.78 -3.62
C THR A 37 6.97 -6.83 -4.10
N ASP A 38 6.60 -5.87 -4.93
CA ASP A 38 7.50 -4.95 -5.61
C ASP A 38 6.74 -3.68 -6.00
N TRP A 39 7.49 -2.67 -6.43
CA TRP A 39 6.95 -1.36 -6.75
C TRP A 39 6.10 -1.40 -8.01
N GLU A 40 6.48 -2.20 -9.02
CA GLU A 40 5.74 -2.34 -10.28
C GLU A 40 4.32 -2.85 -10.01
N THR A 41 4.21 -3.89 -9.19
CA THR A 41 2.94 -4.48 -8.79
C THR A 41 2.12 -3.50 -7.96
N GLY A 42 2.77 -2.75 -7.07
CA GLY A 42 2.12 -1.71 -6.27
C GLY A 42 1.50 -0.61 -7.15
N VAL A 43 2.27 -0.08 -8.10
CA VAL A 43 1.82 0.94 -9.06
C VAL A 43 0.72 0.41 -9.98
N ALA A 44 0.85 -0.83 -10.47
CA ALA A 44 -0.18 -1.47 -11.28
C ALA A 44 -1.50 -1.64 -10.50
N THR A 45 -1.40 -1.96 -9.20
CA THR A 45 -2.55 -2.12 -8.31
C THR A 45 -3.36 -0.84 -8.18
N LEU A 46 -2.73 0.34 -8.24
CA LEU A 46 -3.44 1.63 -8.19
C LEU A 46 -4.44 1.84 -9.33
N GLY A 47 -4.24 1.18 -10.48
CA GLY A 47 -5.16 1.21 -11.61
C GLY A 47 -6.36 0.26 -11.49
N THR A 48 -6.40 -0.57 -10.44
CA THR A 48 -7.44 -1.58 -10.24
C THR A 48 -8.57 -1.06 -9.33
N PRO A 49 -9.74 -1.74 -9.29
CA PRO A 49 -10.81 -1.41 -8.35
C PRO A 49 -10.36 -1.39 -6.88
N ASP A 50 -9.49 -2.32 -6.47
CA ASP A 50 -8.94 -2.34 -5.12
C ASP A 50 -8.04 -1.13 -4.87
N GLY A 51 -7.18 -0.75 -5.84
CA GLY A 51 -6.33 0.44 -5.76
C GLY A 51 -7.12 1.75 -5.60
N MET A 52 -8.25 1.85 -6.29
CA MET A 52 -9.16 3.01 -6.18
C MET A 52 -9.89 3.09 -4.84
N ALA A 53 -9.97 1.98 -4.11
CA ALA A 53 -10.56 1.88 -2.79
C ALA A 53 -9.55 2.01 -1.64
N LEU A 54 -8.26 2.16 -1.94
CA LEU A 54 -7.22 2.33 -0.92
C LEU A 54 -7.45 3.57 -0.07
N ASP A 55 -7.21 3.41 1.23
CA ASP A 55 -7.19 4.47 2.23
C ASP A 55 -5.77 4.85 2.66
N ALA A 56 -4.78 3.94 2.49
CA ALA A 56 -3.38 4.17 2.80
C ALA A 56 -2.45 3.19 2.07
N VAL A 57 -1.18 3.55 1.94
CA VAL A 57 -0.10 2.67 1.45
C VAL A 57 1.05 2.66 2.46
N ILE A 58 1.58 1.47 2.79
CA ILE A 58 2.83 1.32 3.53
C ILE A 58 3.87 0.76 2.55
N LEU A 59 5.02 1.42 2.52
CA LEU A 59 6.20 1.01 1.77
C LEU A 59 7.23 0.52 2.78
N ASP A 60 7.61 -0.76 2.73
CA ASP A 60 8.84 -1.22 3.38
C ASP A 60 9.98 -1.03 2.39
N HIS A 61 10.67 0.10 2.49
CA HIS A 61 11.82 0.36 1.63
C HIS A 61 13.09 -0.10 2.33
N ALA A 62 13.85 -0.95 1.65
CA ALA A 62 15.30 -1.09 1.86
C ALA A 62 16.08 -0.38 0.74
N ALA A 63 15.38 0.31 -0.17
CA ALA A 63 15.96 0.97 -1.33
C ALA A 63 16.73 2.25 -0.92
N PRO A 64 17.66 2.75 -1.74
CA PRO A 64 18.25 4.07 -1.56
C PRO A 64 17.18 5.18 -1.52
N ASP A 65 17.37 6.22 -0.71
CA ASP A 65 16.42 7.33 -0.52
C ASP A 65 15.90 7.95 -1.84
N ALA A 66 16.74 7.98 -2.88
CA ALA A 66 16.41 8.52 -4.20
C ALA A 66 15.33 7.71 -4.95
N ASP A 67 15.32 6.39 -4.75
CA ASP A 67 14.35 5.49 -5.40
C ASP A 67 12.99 5.58 -4.68
N ALA A 68 13.00 5.75 -3.35
CA ALA A 68 11.78 5.98 -2.57
C ALA A 68 11.08 7.29 -2.97
N ALA A 69 11.82 8.38 -3.14
CA ALA A 69 11.23 9.67 -3.50
C ALA A 69 10.53 9.62 -4.87
N SER A 70 11.14 8.93 -5.83
CA SER A 70 10.57 8.73 -7.18
C SER A 70 9.30 7.90 -7.11
N LEU A 71 9.30 6.80 -6.35
CA LEU A 71 8.12 5.96 -6.13
C LEU A 71 6.98 6.72 -5.45
N ILE A 72 7.26 7.44 -4.36
CA ILE A 72 6.26 8.23 -3.64
C ILE A 72 5.64 9.28 -4.57
N SER A 73 6.46 9.91 -5.44
CA SER A 73 5.99 10.87 -6.42
C SER A 73 5.01 10.22 -7.41
N GLU A 74 5.36 9.06 -7.97
CA GLU A 74 4.48 8.33 -8.89
C GLU A 74 3.17 7.88 -8.23
N LEU A 75 3.23 7.36 -6.99
CA LEU A 75 2.04 6.97 -6.23
C LEU A 75 1.12 8.18 -6.00
N ARG A 76 1.70 9.34 -5.67
CA ARG A 76 0.95 10.60 -5.45
C ARG A 76 0.38 11.19 -6.72
N GLU A 77 1.06 11.09 -7.86
CA GLU A 77 0.52 11.54 -9.14
C GLU A 77 -0.76 10.77 -9.50
N ARG A 78 -0.77 9.45 -9.26
CA ARG A 78 -1.93 8.59 -9.52
C ARG A 78 -3.00 8.72 -8.46
N ARG A 79 -2.61 8.93 -7.19
CA ARG A 79 -3.51 8.98 -6.03
C ARG A 79 -3.10 10.10 -5.06
N PRO A 80 -3.42 11.37 -5.37
CA PRO A 80 -2.93 12.53 -4.61
C PRO A 80 -3.42 12.60 -3.15
N GLN A 81 -4.49 11.87 -2.84
CA GLN A 81 -5.14 11.89 -1.53
C GLN A 81 -4.69 10.74 -0.62
N LEU A 82 -3.89 9.80 -1.14
CA LEU A 82 -3.40 8.70 -0.31
C LEU A 82 -2.30 9.23 0.63
N PRO A 83 -2.41 8.95 1.94
CA PRO A 83 -1.34 9.17 2.89
C PRO A 83 -0.18 8.20 2.66
#